data_AF-A0A1I5U509-F1
#
_entry.id   AF-A0A1I5U509-F1
#
_cell.length_a   1.000
_cell.length_b   1.000
_cell.length_c   1.000
_cell.angle_alpha   90.00
_cell.angle_beta   90.00
_cell.angle_gamma   90.00
#
_symmetry.space_group_name_H-M   'P 1'
#
loop_
_entity.id
_entity.type
_entity.pdbx_description
1 polymer ?
#
loop_
_entity_poly.entity_id
_entity_poly.type
_entity_poly.pdbx_seq_one_letter_code
_entity_poly.pdbx_strand_id
1 'polypeptide(L)' 'MPIDLNTASAGALDAVPGLRGHGPEIVRYREERGRFTDLRQLDEVPGLSGKADDATRAALAI' A
#
# COMPACT_ATOMS: atom_id res chain seq x y z
N MET A 1 -0.55 -10.35 12.08
CA MET A 1 -0.11 -10.88 10.77
C MET A 1 -0.05 -9.71 9.81
N PRO A 2 1.00 -9.57 9.01
CA PRO A 2 1.11 -8.49 8.04
C PRO A 2 0.04 -8.62 6.95
N ILE A 3 -0.37 -7.49 6.39
CA ILE A 3 -1.33 -7.41 5.28
C ILE A 3 -0.56 -7.51 3.97
N ASP A 4 -0.94 -8.45 3.12
CA ASP A 4 -0.34 -8.62 1.78
C ASP A 4 -0.76 -7.44 0.87
N LEU A 5 0.21 -6.62 0.48
CA LEU A 5 0.00 -5.42 -0.35
C LEU A 5 -0.47 -5.76 -1.77
N ASN A 6 -0.15 -6.95 -2.27
CA ASN A 6 -0.48 -7.41 -3.61
C ASN A 6 -1.84 -8.10 -3.70
N THR A 7 -2.40 -8.60 -2.58
CA THR A 7 -3.69 -9.30 -2.59
C THR A 7 -4.78 -8.69 -1.73
N ALA A 8 -4.43 -7.84 -0.75
CA ALA A 8 -5.41 -7.22 0.12
C ALA A 8 -6.40 -6.34 -0.66
N SER A 9 -7.64 -6.25 -0.16
CA SER A 9 -8.64 -5.34 -0.71
C SER A 9 -8.31 -3.89 -0.38
N ALA A 10 -8.86 -2.95 -1.15
CA ALA A 10 -8.72 -1.52 -0.86
C ALA A 10 -9.15 -1.18 0.58
N GLY A 11 -10.27 -1.73 1.06
CA GLY A 11 -10.74 -1.50 2.42
C GLY A 11 -9.81 -2.07 3.51
N ALA A 12 -9.15 -3.20 3.25
CA ALA A 12 -8.16 -3.75 4.18
C ALA A 12 -6.89 -2.88 4.23
N LEU A 13 -6.48 -2.31 3.09
CA LEU A 13 -5.38 -1.36 3.02
C LEU A 13 -5.73 -0.04 3.73
N ASP A 14 -6.94 0.49 3.53
CA ASP A 14 -7.41 1.71 4.19
C ASP A 14 -7.51 1.59 5.73
N ALA A 15 -7.64 0.37 6.25
CA ALA A 15 -7.61 0.11 7.67
C ALA A 15 -6.21 0.28 8.28
N VAL A 16 -5.15 0.30 7.47
CA VAL A 16 -3.78 0.59 7.91
C VAL A 16 -3.64 2.10 8.13
N PRO A 17 -3.25 2.56 9.35
CA PRO A 17 -3.23 3.98 9.69
C PRO A 17 -2.49 4.90 8.68
N GLY A 18 -1.31 4.51 8.20
CA GLY A 18 -0.56 5.31 7.22
C GLY A 18 -1.01 5.17 5.76
N LEU A 19 -1.97 4.29 5.47
CA LEU A 19 -2.56 4.13 4.13
C LEU A 19 -4.01 4.61 4.06
N ARG A 20 -4.57 5.13 5.16
CA ARG A 20 -5.97 5.54 5.25
C ARG A 20 -6.36 6.50 4.12
N GLY A 21 -7.31 6.07 3.30
CA GLY A 21 -7.84 6.84 2.17
C GLY A 21 -7.04 6.69 0.88
N HIS A 22 -6.12 5.71 0.80
CA HIS A 22 -5.29 5.41 -0.39
C HIS A 22 -5.43 3.97 -0.87
N GLY A 23 -6.27 3.15 -0.23
CA GLY A 23 -6.51 1.77 -0.63
C GLY A 23 -6.88 1.62 -2.11
N PRO A 24 -7.84 2.40 -2.66
CA PRO A 24 -8.18 2.36 -4.08
C PRO A 24 -7.00 2.69 -5.00
N GLU A 25 -6.19 3.69 -4.66
CA GLU A 25 -5.02 4.12 -5.42
C GLU A 25 -3.95 3.04 -5.47
N ILE A 26 -3.73 2.34 -4.36
CA ILE A 26 -2.79 1.21 -4.26
C ILE A 26 -3.25 0.04 -5.14
N VAL A 27 -4.55 -0.31 -5.08
CA VAL A 27 -5.11 -1.39 -5.90
C VAL A 27 -5.00 -1.05 -7.39
N ARG A 28 -5.39 0.17 -7.77
CA ARG A 28 -5.25 0.65 -9.14
C ARG A 28 -3.79 0.62 -9.60
N TYR A 29 -2.86 1.07 -8.75
CA TYR A 29 -1.44 1.07 -9.05
C TYR A 29 -0.93 -0.33 -9.40
N ARG A 30 -1.24 -1.36 -8.58
CA ARG A 30 -0.76 -2.73 -8.85
C ARG A 30 -1.46 -3.40 -10.05
N GLU A 31 -2.67 -2.96 -10.38
CA GLU A 31 -3.40 -3.43 -11.57
C GLU A 31 -2.81 -2.83 -12.86
N GLU A 32 -2.43 -1.55 -12.83
CA GLU A 32 -1.90 -0.83 -14.00
C GLU A 32 -0.40 -1.04 -14.23
N ARG A 33 0.39 -1.12 -13.15
CA ARG A 33 1.85 -1.18 -13.21
C ARG A 33 2.45 -2.54 -12.85
N GLY A 34 1.60 -3.46 -12.39
CA GLY A 34 2.03 -4.76 -11.89
C GLY A 34 2.28 -4.75 -10.37
N ARG A 35 2.58 -5.94 -9.85
CA ARG A 35 2.74 -6.17 -8.40
C ARG A 35 3.87 -5.32 -7.81
N PHE A 36 3.68 -4.94 -6.54
CA PHE A 36 4.77 -4.41 -5.73
C PHE A 36 5.82 -5.50 -5.54
N THR A 37 7.09 -5.11 -5.59
CA THR A 37 8.26 -5.94 -5.27
C THR A 37 9.07 -5.36 -4.11
N ASP A 38 8.79 -4.11 -3.73
CA ASP A 38 9.41 -3.40 -2.61
C ASP A 38 8.39 -2.44 -1.97
N LEU A 39 8.33 -2.37 -0.64
CA LEU A 39 7.40 -1.48 0.07
C LEU A 39 7.70 0.00 -0.15
N ARG A 40 8.91 0.37 -0.59
CA ARG A 40 9.27 1.74 -0.98
C ARG A 40 8.49 2.21 -2.21
N GLN A 41 7.99 1.29 -3.04
CA GLN A 41 7.19 1.64 -4.21
C GLN A 41 5.81 2.21 -3.84
N LEU A 42 5.40 2.15 -2.56
CA LEU A 42 4.26 2.93 -2.08
C LEU A 42 4.45 4.44 -2.34
N ASP A 43 5.68 4.93 -2.38
CA ASP A 43 5.97 6.33 -2.68
C ASP A 43 5.70 6.70 -4.15
N GLU A 44 5.55 5.70 -5.03
CA GLU A 44 5.18 5.88 -6.44
C GLU A 44 3.65 5.91 -6.64
N VAL A 45 2.88 5.55 -5.61
CA VAL A 45 1.41 5.64 -5.64
C VAL A 45 1.00 7.11 -5.56
N PRO A 46 0.17 7.62 -6.49
CA PRO A 46 -0.28 9.01 -6.47
C PRO A 46 -0.87 9.42 -5.12
N GLY A 47 -0.30 10.45 -4.51
CA GLY A 47 -0.77 10.98 -3.22
C GLY A 47 -0.26 10.25 -1.98
N LEU A 48 0.61 9.25 -2.13
CA LEU A 48 1.16 8.44 -1.02
C LEU A 48 2.65 8.68 -0.75
N SER A 49 3.34 9.42 -1.62
CA SER A 49 4.74 9.83 -1.43
C SER A 49 4.98 10.44 -0.05
N GLY A 50 5.85 9.81 0.73
CA GLY A 50 6.23 10.23 2.08
C GLY A 50 5.18 9.98 3.17
N LYS A 51 4.07 9.31 2.87
CA LYS A 51 3.00 9.03 3.85
C LYS A 51 3.14 7.68 4.55
N ALA A 52 3.68 6.68 3.85
CA ALA A 52 4.00 5.41 4.47
C ALA A 52 5.26 5.60 5.32
N ASP A 53 5.12 5.50 6.64
CA ASP A 53 6.23 5.48 7.58
C ASP A 53 6.70 4.04 7.85
N ASP A 54 7.73 3.88 8.69
CA ASP A 54 8.29 2.56 9.00
C ASP A 54 7.29 1.66 9.72
N ALA A 55 6.42 2.23 10.57
CA ALA A 55 5.36 1.49 11.25
C ALA A 55 4.33 0.95 10.25
N THR A 56 3.97 1.76 9.25
CA THR A 56 3.09 1.36 8.14
C THR A 56 3.72 0.24 7.34
N ARG A 57 5.00 0.36 6.96
CA ARG A 57 5.72 -0.67 6.21
C ARG A 57 5.84 -1.97 7.01
N ALA A 58 6.08 -1.90 8.32
CA ALA A 58 6.15 -3.08 9.19
C ALA A 58 4.83 -3.86 9.29
N ALA A 59 3.69 -3.22 9.01
CA ALA A 59 2.38 -3.87 8.98
C ALA A 59 2.08 -4.59 7.64
N LEU A 60 2.94 -4.47 6.64
CA LEU A 60 2.72 -4.95 5.28
C LEU A 60 3.66 -6.10 4.90
N ALA A 61 3.22 -6.91 3.94
CA ALA A 61 4.02 -7.92 3.26
C ALA A 61 3.83 -7.80 1.74
N ILE A 62 4.73 -8.40 0.95
CA ILE A 62 4.74 -8.34 -0.51
C ILE A 62 4.63 -9.75 -1.10
#